data_AF-A0A927SPS6-F1
#
_entry.id   AF-A0A927SPS6-F1
#
_cell.length_a   1.000
_cell.length_b   1.000
_cell.length_c   1.000
_cell.angle_alpha   90.00
_cell.angle_beta   90.00
_cell.angle_gamma   90.00
#
_symmetry.space_group_name_H-M   'P 1'
#
loop_
_entity.id
_entity.type
_entity.pdbx_description
1 polymer ?
#
loop_
_entity_poly.entity_id
_entity_poly.type
_entity_poly.pdbx_seq_one_letter_code
_entity_poly.pdbx_strand_id
1 'polypeptide(L)'
;MEQHIEELKNDLKSGLKEYKQTLWEFIITLFIMLTAWIVLGILNYIGVESKFLAPLNFLTASLNGFENNGWFGFLGGIIAKVTLLMLITQTLIPIVKEAIKPKDKEISKGKFNTFKLILKSIFEQGASLSGYIILGGGIALLIYAFLSVNGNLQNSFVIVLAIFSTIRALATQTGVLIRIVTILSRKMVVNMLPVYSLLIGMSIGFTVSVSLAAIFSSALLGYLLGFSIVLIGWLAIIITKRKYCR
;
A
#
# COMPACT_ATOMS: atom_id res chain seq x y z
N MET A 1 17.13 27.54 31.06
CA MET A 1 15.71 27.12 31.16
C MET A 1 14.86 27.82 30.10
N GLU A 2 14.97 29.14 29.93
CA GLU A 2 14.22 29.89 28.90
C GLU A 2 14.54 29.49 27.45
N GLN A 3 15.82 29.24 27.10
CA GLN A 3 16.19 28.76 25.75
C GLN A 3 15.53 27.42 25.40
N HIS A 4 15.42 26.50 26.37
CA HIS A 4 14.81 25.20 26.14
C HIS A 4 13.28 25.30 25.95
N ILE A 5 12.64 26.29 26.59
CA ILE A 5 11.21 26.57 26.42
C ILE A 5 10.94 27.23 25.05
N GLU A 6 11.83 28.09 24.57
CA GLU A 6 11.76 28.68 23.22
C GLU A 6 11.96 27.64 22.11
N GLU A 7 12.92 26.71 22.26
CA GLU A 7 13.09 25.57 21.34
C GLU A 7 11.83 24.69 21.28
N LEU A 8 11.28 24.31 22.44
CA LEU A 8 10.04 23.52 22.52
C LEU A 8 8.85 24.23 21.86
N LYS A 9 8.73 25.55 22.02
CA LYS A 9 7.67 26.33 21.35
C LYS A 9 7.85 26.36 19.83
N ASN A 10 9.07 26.52 19.35
CA ASN A 10 9.36 26.54 17.92
C ASN A 10 9.16 25.18 17.26
N ASP A 11 9.53 24.09 17.94
CA ASP A 11 9.27 22.72 17.49
C ASP A 11 7.79 22.37 17.50
N LEU A 12 7.06 22.79 18.54
CA LEU A 12 5.61 22.61 18.58
C LEU A 12 4.92 23.38 17.44
N LYS A 13 5.33 24.63 17.19
CA LYS A 13 4.75 25.49 16.16
C LYS A 13 5.07 24.99 14.75
N SER A 14 6.28 24.49 14.52
CA SER A 14 6.68 23.89 13.24
C SER A 14 5.92 22.58 12.98
N GLY A 15 5.81 21.71 13.98
CA GLY A 15 5.05 20.47 13.90
C GLY A 15 3.55 20.70 13.66
N LEU A 16 2.96 21.71 14.29
CA LEU A 16 1.55 22.06 14.11
C LEU A 16 1.28 22.64 12.72
N LYS A 17 2.23 23.40 12.16
CA LYS A 17 2.17 23.91 10.78
C LYS A 17 2.28 22.78 9.75
N GLU A 18 3.19 21.82 9.96
CA GLU A 18 3.33 20.65 9.10
C GLU A 18 2.09 19.74 9.15
N TYR A 19 1.52 19.54 10.34
CA TYR A 19 0.27 18.80 10.52
C TYR A 19 -0.91 19.48 9.80
N LYS A 20 -1.07 20.79 9.98
CA LYS A 20 -2.11 21.57 9.30
C LYS A 20 -1.96 21.51 7.78
N GLN A 21 -0.74 21.60 7.26
CA GLN A 21 -0.48 21.49 5.82
C GLN A 21 -0.83 20.10 5.28
N THR A 22 -0.44 19.04 5.98
CA THR A 22 -0.76 17.66 5.60
C THR A 22 -2.28 17.42 5.57
N LEU A 23 -3.00 17.92 6.58
CA LEU A 23 -4.46 17.85 6.61
C LEU A 23 -5.10 18.61 5.45
N TRP A 24 -4.60 19.80 5.13
CA TRP A 24 -5.13 20.60 4.03
C TRP A 24 -4.96 19.91 2.68
N GLU A 25 -3.81 19.30 2.44
CA GLU A 25 -3.56 18.49 1.23
C GLU A 25 -4.49 17.29 1.14
N PHE A 26 -4.77 16.63 2.28
CA PHE A 26 -5.73 15.54 2.35
C PHE A 26 -7.15 16.00 2.00
N ILE A 27 -7.61 17.12 2.56
CA ILE A 27 -8.95 17.67 2.31
C ILE A 27 -9.11 18.10 0.84
N ILE A 28 -8.12 18.76 0.25
CA ILE A 28 -8.15 19.13 -1.17
C ILE A 28 -8.24 17.88 -2.04
N THR A 29 -7.38 16.89 -1.77
CA THR A 29 -7.37 15.64 -2.55
C THR A 29 -8.70 14.90 -2.41
N LEU A 30 -9.29 14.87 -1.21
CA LEU A 30 -10.61 14.29 -0.96
C LEU A 30 -11.67 14.98 -1.81
N PHE A 31 -11.70 16.32 -1.83
CA PHE A 31 -12.71 17.07 -2.58
C PHE A 31 -12.61 16.82 -4.10
N ILE A 32 -11.39 16.82 -4.63
CA ILE A 32 -11.12 16.52 -6.06
C ILE A 32 -11.59 15.10 -6.39
N MET A 33 -11.20 14.12 -5.58
CA MET A 33 -11.54 12.71 -5.81
C MET A 33 -13.04 12.45 -5.67
N LEU A 34 -13.70 13.07 -4.69
CA LEU A 34 -15.14 12.97 -4.49
C LEU A 34 -15.90 13.52 -5.70
N THR A 35 -15.48 14.68 -6.19
CA THR A 35 -16.04 15.29 -7.41
C THR A 35 -15.84 14.37 -8.61
N ALA A 36 -14.63 13.83 -8.79
CA ALA A 36 -14.32 12.90 -9.87
C ALA A 36 -15.16 11.62 -9.80
N TRP A 37 -15.34 11.03 -8.61
CA TRP A 37 -16.16 9.84 -8.42
C TRP A 37 -17.63 10.08 -8.72
N ILE A 38 -18.18 11.23 -8.32
CA ILE A 38 -19.58 11.58 -8.61
C ILE A 38 -19.77 11.74 -10.12
N VAL A 39 -18.90 12.53 -10.76
CA VAL A 39 -18.98 12.77 -12.22
C VAL A 39 -18.84 11.47 -12.99
N LEU A 40 -17.79 10.68 -12.70
CA LEU A 40 -17.58 9.40 -13.37
C LEU A 40 -18.72 8.41 -13.07
N GLY A 41 -19.22 8.37 -11.83
CA GLY A 41 -20.36 7.53 -11.46
C GLY A 41 -21.60 7.86 -12.28
N ILE A 42 -21.91 9.15 -12.44
CA ILE A 42 -23.03 9.61 -13.29
C ILE A 42 -22.79 9.22 -14.75
N LEU A 43 -21.60 9.48 -15.30
CA LEU A 43 -21.27 9.15 -16.70
C LEU A 43 -21.39 7.65 -17.00
N ASN A 44 -20.94 6.79 -16.08
CA ASN A 44 -21.08 5.35 -16.22
C ASN A 44 -22.55 4.92 -16.06
N TYR A 45 -23.32 5.55 -15.17
CA TYR A 45 -24.75 5.25 -14.98
C TYR A 45 -25.59 5.56 -16.22
N ILE A 46 -25.30 6.65 -16.94
CA ILE A 46 -25.97 7.00 -18.20
C ILE A 46 -25.46 6.19 -19.41
N GLY A 47 -24.59 5.19 -19.18
CA GLY A 47 -24.11 4.28 -20.22
C GLY A 47 -23.11 4.89 -21.20
N VAL A 48 -22.44 6.00 -20.84
CA VAL A 48 -21.38 6.56 -21.67
C VAL A 48 -20.14 5.68 -21.53
N GLU A 49 -20.03 4.68 -22.39
CA GLU A 49 -18.81 3.89 -22.55
C GLU A 49 -17.93 4.55 -23.62
N SER A 50 -16.84 5.17 -23.19
CA SER A 50 -15.84 5.70 -24.11
C SER A 50 -14.45 5.17 -23.78
N LYS A 51 -13.59 5.06 -24.81
CA LYS A 51 -12.17 4.73 -24.62
C LYS A 51 -11.43 5.71 -23.70
N PHE A 52 -12.00 6.90 -23.48
CA PHE A 52 -11.50 7.91 -22.55
C PHE A 52 -11.93 7.66 -21.10
N LEU A 53 -13.10 7.06 -20.87
CA LEU A 53 -13.61 6.78 -19.52
C LEU A 53 -12.87 5.61 -18.85
N ALA A 54 -12.44 4.60 -19.60
CA ALA A 54 -11.78 3.43 -19.02
C ALA A 54 -10.48 3.76 -18.25
N PRO A 55 -9.54 4.60 -18.77
CA PRO A 55 -8.38 5.04 -18.00
C PRO A 55 -8.74 5.89 -16.77
N LEU A 56 -9.76 6.74 -16.86
CA LEU A 56 -10.23 7.58 -15.75
C LEU A 56 -10.88 6.73 -14.65
N ASN A 57 -11.70 5.76 -15.03
CA ASN A 57 -12.29 4.78 -14.11
C ASN A 57 -11.19 3.96 -13.43
N PHE A 58 -10.17 3.56 -14.17
CA PHE A 58 -8.98 2.91 -13.62
C PHE A 58 -8.25 3.77 -12.59
N LEU A 59 -7.82 4.97 -12.97
CA LEU A 59 -7.04 5.87 -12.11
C LEU A 59 -7.80 6.30 -10.85
N THR A 60 -9.12 6.43 -10.94
CA THR A 60 -9.94 6.87 -9.80
C THR A 60 -10.54 5.70 -9.03
N ALA A 61 -10.47 4.48 -9.55
CA ALA A 61 -11.24 3.35 -9.05
C ALA A 61 -12.73 3.71 -8.86
N SER A 62 -13.30 4.46 -9.81
CA SER A 62 -14.65 5.04 -9.69
C SER A 62 -15.73 3.98 -9.55
N LEU A 63 -15.58 2.87 -10.30
CA LEU A 63 -16.53 1.75 -10.40
C LEU A 63 -16.57 0.86 -9.14
N ASN A 64 -15.55 0.94 -8.28
CA ASN A 64 -15.52 0.21 -7.03
C ASN A 64 -16.73 0.54 -6.13
N GLY A 65 -17.53 -0.49 -5.83
CA GLY A 65 -18.71 -0.42 -4.96
C GLY A 65 -20.02 0.01 -5.64
N PHE A 66 -20.01 0.34 -6.94
CA PHE A 66 -21.24 0.59 -7.72
C PHE A 66 -21.75 -0.65 -8.46
N GLU A 67 -20.89 -1.65 -8.63
CA GLU A 67 -21.25 -2.93 -9.24
C GLU A 67 -22.15 -3.74 -8.28
N ASN A 68 -23.15 -4.45 -8.81
CA ASN A 68 -24.29 -5.05 -8.11
C ASN A 68 -23.90 -6.26 -7.24
N ASN A 69 -22.99 -6.06 -6.28
CA ASN A 69 -22.27 -7.10 -5.53
C ASN A 69 -22.66 -7.15 -4.04
N GLY A 70 -23.84 -6.61 -3.71
CA GLY A 70 -24.37 -6.57 -2.33
C GLY A 70 -23.53 -5.74 -1.36
N TRP A 71 -23.83 -5.88 -0.07
CA TRP A 71 -23.23 -5.09 1.01
C TRP A 71 -21.71 -5.21 1.11
N PHE A 72 -21.16 -6.40 0.87
CA PHE A 72 -19.71 -6.63 0.90
C PHE A 72 -18.98 -5.91 -0.24
N GLY A 73 -19.57 -5.87 -1.44
CA GLY A 73 -19.02 -5.13 -2.56
C GLY A 73 -19.01 -3.62 -2.33
N PHE A 74 -20.08 -3.09 -1.71
CA PHE A 74 -20.16 -1.69 -1.31
C PHE A 74 -19.09 -1.31 -0.26
N LEU A 75 -18.96 -2.10 0.81
CA LEU A 75 -17.95 -1.88 1.84
C LEU A 75 -16.52 -1.98 1.28
N GLY A 76 -16.25 -2.99 0.45
CA GLY A 76 -14.97 -3.13 -0.25
C GLY A 76 -14.65 -1.92 -1.12
N GLY A 77 -15.66 -1.38 -1.82
CA GLY A 77 -15.52 -0.18 -2.63
C GLY A 77 -15.19 1.08 -1.83
N ILE A 78 -15.84 1.30 -0.67
CA ILE A 78 -15.51 2.42 0.23
C ILE A 78 -14.08 2.26 0.75
N ILE A 79 -13.71 1.07 1.22
CA ILE A 79 -12.37 0.80 1.74
C ILE A 79 -11.32 1.04 0.65
N ALA A 80 -11.59 0.63 -0.59
CA ALA A 80 -10.71 0.86 -1.73
C ALA A 80 -10.53 2.36 -2.03
N LYS A 81 -11.60 3.14 -1.99
CA LYS A 81 -11.58 4.59 -2.21
C LYS A 81 -10.82 5.35 -1.12
N VAL A 82 -11.02 4.99 0.15
CA VAL A 82 -10.26 5.55 1.28
C VAL A 82 -8.79 5.16 1.18
N THR A 83 -8.49 3.90 0.85
CA THR A 83 -7.12 3.41 0.66
C THR A 83 -6.43 4.15 -0.48
N LEU A 84 -7.11 4.36 -1.60
CA LEU A 84 -6.61 5.13 -2.74
C LEU A 84 -6.23 6.55 -2.33
N LEU A 85 -7.12 7.23 -1.59
CA LEU A 85 -6.87 8.59 -1.10
C LEU A 85 -5.64 8.66 -0.17
N MET A 86 -5.50 7.70 0.75
CA MET A 86 -4.33 7.59 1.62
C MET A 86 -3.05 7.35 0.83
N LEU A 87 -3.09 6.48 -0.17
CA LEU A 87 -1.92 6.19 -1.00
C LEU A 87 -1.52 7.38 -1.88
N ILE A 88 -2.49 8.12 -2.43
CA ILE A 88 -2.20 9.34 -3.19
C ILE A 88 -1.50 10.37 -2.29
N THR A 89 -2.07 10.64 -1.13
CA THR A 89 -1.59 11.69 -0.23
C THR A 89 -0.25 11.36 0.43
N GLN A 90 -0.03 10.09 0.80
CA GLN A 90 1.18 9.68 1.53
C GLN A 90 2.28 9.13 0.62
N THR A 91 1.95 8.68 -0.60
CA THR A 91 2.92 8.10 -1.53
C THR A 91 3.06 8.94 -2.78
N LEU A 92 1.98 9.13 -3.55
CA LEU A 92 2.07 9.76 -4.88
C LEU A 92 2.46 11.24 -4.81
N ILE A 93 1.76 12.05 -4.01
CA ILE A 93 2.02 13.49 -3.87
C ILE A 93 3.47 13.75 -3.43
N PRO A 94 4.02 13.09 -2.40
CA PRO A 94 5.41 13.25 -2.03
C PRO A 94 6.40 12.81 -3.11
N ILE A 95 6.16 11.71 -3.83
CA ILE A 95 7.02 11.27 -4.95
C ILE A 95 7.06 12.35 -6.04
N VAL A 96 5.90 12.89 -6.41
CA VAL A 96 5.80 13.94 -7.42
C VAL A 96 6.47 15.23 -6.95
N LYS A 97 6.32 15.62 -5.68
CA LYS A 97 7.01 16.77 -5.09
C LYS A 97 8.53 16.59 -5.06
N GLU A 98 9.02 15.40 -4.68
CA GLU A 98 10.44 15.05 -4.71
C GLU A 98 11.01 15.12 -6.14
N ALA A 99 10.22 14.70 -7.14
CA ALA A 99 10.63 14.77 -8.55
C ALA A 99 10.68 16.21 -9.10
N ILE A 100 9.75 17.08 -8.68
CA ILE A 100 9.66 18.48 -9.16
C ILE A 100 10.64 19.40 -8.41
N LYS A 101 10.87 19.16 -7.12
CA LYS A 101 11.81 19.91 -6.28
C LYS A 101 12.87 18.97 -5.72
N PRO A 102 13.93 18.66 -6.49
CA PRO A 102 15.03 17.85 -5.98
C PRO A 102 15.78 18.65 -4.90
N LYS A 103 15.43 18.45 -3.62
CA LYS A 103 16.32 18.80 -2.51
C LYS A 103 17.48 17.81 -2.54
N ASP A 104 18.68 18.34 -2.76
CA ASP A 104 20.02 17.75 -2.73
C ASP A 104 20.18 16.27 -3.13
N LYS A 105 20.97 16.09 -4.20
CA LYS A 105 21.31 14.83 -4.89
C LYS A 105 21.92 13.71 -4.01
N GLU A 106 22.08 13.90 -2.70
CA GLU A 106 22.70 12.91 -1.81
C GLU A 106 21.73 11.81 -1.34
N ILE A 107 20.42 12.06 -1.33
CA ILE A 107 19.43 11.08 -0.84
C ILE A 107 19.23 9.92 -1.85
N SER A 108 19.63 10.08 -3.12
CA SER A 108 19.42 9.08 -4.17
C SER A 108 20.45 7.93 -4.16
N LYS A 109 21.65 8.12 -3.62
CA LYS A 109 22.70 7.08 -3.63
C LYS A 109 22.52 6.04 -2.52
N GLY A 110 21.87 6.39 -1.41
CA GLY A 110 21.55 5.46 -0.32
C GLY A 110 20.38 4.51 -0.61
N LYS A 111 19.34 4.99 -1.31
CA LYS A 111 18.06 4.27 -1.53
C LYS A 111 18.19 3.00 -2.40
N PHE A 112 19.07 3.02 -3.40
CA PHE A 112 19.33 1.83 -4.25
C PHE A 112 20.19 0.78 -3.55
N ASN A 113 21.04 1.20 -2.60
CA ASN A 113 21.90 0.29 -1.86
C ASN A 113 21.10 -0.52 -0.84
N THR A 114 20.06 0.07 -0.24
CA THR A 114 19.17 -0.61 0.72
C THR A 114 18.36 -1.73 0.08
N PHE A 115 17.83 -1.55 -1.14
CA PHE A 115 17.10 -2.60 -1.85
C PHE A 115 18.00 -3.78 -2.22
N LYS A 116 19.24 -3.51 -2.65
CA LYS A 116 20.25 -4.53 -2.96
C LYS A 116 20.75 -5.25 -1.69
N LEU A 117 20.92 -4.53 -0.59
CA LEU A 117 21.28 -5.09 0.72
C LEU A 117 20.16 -5.96 1.31
N ILE A 118 18.91 -5.58 1.14
CA ILE A 118 17.74 -6.36 1.58
C ILE A 118 17.57 -7.62 0.71
N LEU A 119 17.69 -7.51 -0.62
CA LEU A 119 17.70 -8.67 -1.52
C LEU A 119 18.84 -9.62 -1.19
N LYS A 120 20.02 -9.08 -0.91
CA LYS A 120 21.19 -9.86 -0.50
C LYS A 120 20.97 -10.51 0.87
N SER A 121 20.38 -9.81 1.85
CA SER A 121 20.06 -10.40 3.15
C SER A 121 18.97 -11.47 3.07
N ILE A 122 18.02 -11.37 2.14
CA ILE A 122 17.02 -12.43 1.90
C ILE A 122 17.67 -13.67 1.30
N PHE A 123 18.57 -13.49 0.32
CA PHE A 123 19.31 -14.60 -0.29
C PHE A 123 20.31 -15.23 0.69
N GLU A 124 20.90 -14.44 1.58
CA GLU A 124 21.91 -14.92 2.55
C GLU A 124 21.32 -15.48 3.85
N GLN A 125 20.12 -15.05 4.31
CA GLN A 125 19.57 -15.47 5.62
C GLN A 125 18.62 -16.69 5.58
N GLY A 126 18.50 -17.35 4.42
CA GLY A 126 17.98 -18.71 4.33
C GLY A 126 16.50 -18.89 4.71
N ALA A 127 16.04 -20.14 4.61
CA ALA A 127 14.65 -20.60 4.67
C ALA A 127 13.80 -20.20 5.91
N SER A 128 14.30 -19.38 6.84
CA SER A 128 13.55 -18.87 7.99
C SER A 128 12.67 -17.67 7.67
N LEU A 129 13.11 -16.80 6.75
CA LEU A 129 12.40 -15.57 6.38
C LEU A 129 11.46 -15.77 5.18
N SER A 130 11.64 -16.86 4.42
CA SER A 130 10.77 -17.23 3.29
C SER A 130 9.31 -17.38 3.72
N GLY A 131 9.04 -17.87 4.94
CA GLY A 131 7.68 -17.95 5.48
C GLY A 131 6.98 -16.59 5.57
N TYR A 132 7.68 -15.53 6.00
CA TYR A 132 7.12 -14.17 6.06
C TYR A 132 6.94 -13.56 4.66
N ILE A 133 7.80 -13.88 3.70
CA ILE A 133 7.67 -13.46 2.30
C ILE A 133 6.43 -14.13 1.66
N ILE A 134 6.28 -15.44 1.83
CA ILE A 134 5.12 -16.20 1.32
C ILE A 134 3.84 -15.67 1.96
N LEU A 135 3.84 -15.46 3.28
CA LEU A 135 2.70 -14.91 4.01
C LEU A 135 2.35 -13.50 3.53
N GLY A 136 3.33 -12.63 3.32
CA GLY A 136 3.12 -11.30 2.74
C GLY A 136 2.53 -11.35 1.32
N GLY A 137 2.99 -12.28 0.49
CA GLY A 137 2.46 -12.50 -0.86
C GLY A 137 1.00 -12.96 -0.86
N GLY A 138 0.66 -13.90 0.02
CA GLY A 138 -0.73 -14.36 0.19
C GLY A 138 -1.66 -13.27 0.72
N ILE A 139 -1.20 -12.47 1.70
CA ILE A 139 -1.95 -11.31 2.19
C ILE A 139 -2.20 -10.31 1.07
N ALA A 140 -1.21 -10.03 0.24
CA ALA A 140 -1.38 -9.11 -0.89
C ALA A 140 -2.42 -9.60 -1.91
N LEU A 141 -2.49 -10.91 -2.17
CA LEU A 141 -3.52 -11.51 -3.04
C LEU A 141 -4.94 -11.40 -2.44
N LEU A 142 -5.07 -11.60 -1.13
CA LEU A 142 -6.35 -11.41 -0.44
C LEU A 142 -6.80 -9.94 -0.46
N ILE A 143 -5.86 -9.03 -0.17
CA ILE A 143 -6.09 -7.58 -0.24
C ILE A 143 -6.49 -7.18 -1.66
N TYR A 144 -5.84 -7.74 -2.69
CA TYR A 144 -6.21 -7.52 -4.08
C TYR A 144 -7.65 -7.98 -4.37
N ALA A 145 -8.01 -9.20 -3.98
CA ALA A 145 -9.34 -9.76 -4.22
C ALA A 145 -10.43 -8.92 -3.53
N PHE A 146 -10.11 -8.33 -2.37
CA PHE A 146 -11.00 -7.43 -1.63
C PHE A 146 -11.11 -6.03 -2.24
N LEU A 147 -9.98 -5.41 -2.59
CA LEU A 147 -9.94 -4.04 -3.10
C LEU A 147 -10.39 -3.91 -4.55
N SER A 148 -10.21 -4.96 -5.36
CA SER A 148 -10.67 -4.96 -6.75
C SER A 148 -12.17 -5.24 -6.88
N VAL A 149 -12.81 -5.68 -5.78
CA VAL A 149 -14.22 -6.10 -5.62
C VAL A 149 -14.63 -7.27 -6.52
N ASN A 150 -14.25 -7.25 -7.79
CA ASN A 150 -14.67 -8.14 -8.87
C ASN A 150 -13.46 -8.85 -9.52
N GLY A 151 -12.23 -8.47 -9.14
CA GLY A 151 -11.01 -8.96 -9.78
C GLY A 151 -10.74 -8.32 -11.14
N ASN A 152 -11.40 -7.20 -11.46
CA ASN A 152 -11.23 -6.50 -12.74
C ASN A 152 -10.00 -5.59 -12.70
N LEU A 153 -9.24 -5.58 -13.80
CA LEU A 153 -8.10 -4.70 -14.01
C LEU A 153 -8.48 -3.22 -13.85
N GLN A 154 -9.68 -2.83 -14.28
CA GLN A 154 -10.17 -1.44 -14.14
C GLN A 154 -10.31 -0.98 -12.68
N ASN A 155 -10.34 -1.89 -11.72
CA ASN A 155 -10.44 -1.57 -10.30
C ASN A 155 -9.09 -1.75 -9.56
N SER A 156 -8.01 -2.01 -10.30
CA SER A 156 -6.72 -2.45 -9.74
C SER A 156 -5.70 -1.33 -9.49
N PHE A 157 -6.02 -0.07 -9.78
CA PHE A 157 -5.07 1.04 -9.59
C PHE A 157 -4.67 1.24 -8.12
N VAL A 158 -5.58 0.93 -7.19
CA VAL A 158 -5.27 0.92 -5.74
C VAL A 158 -4.11 -0.03 -5.44
N ILE A 159 -4.06 -1.18 -6.12
CA ILE A 159 -2.99 -2.17 -5.97
C ILE A 159 -1.68 -1.66 -6.58
N VAL A 160 -1.73 -0.97 -7.72
CA VAL A 160 -0.53 -0.34 -8.32
C VAL A 160 0.08 0.66 -7.34
N LEU A 161 -0.73 1.52 -6.72
CA LEU A 161 -0.25 2.44 -5.69
C LEU A 161 0.23 1.72 -4.42
N ALA A 162 -0.39 0.59 -4.06
CA ALA A 162 0.06 -0.23 -2.94
C ALA A 162 1.48 -0.80 -3.19
N ILE A 163 1.80 -1.21 -4.42
CA ILE A 163 3.16 -1.62 -4.82
C ILE A 163 4.16 -0.47 -4.63
N PHE A 164 3.83 0.74 -5.11
CA PHE A 164 4.72 1.88 -4.92
C PHE A 164 4.90 2.24 -3.44
N SER A 165 3.84 2.09 -2.65
CA SER A 165 3.88 2.31 -1.19
C SER A 165 4.76 1.30 -0.48
N THR A 166 4.67 0.00 -0.81
CA THR A 166 5.54 -1.04 -0.23
C THR A 166 6.99 -0.84 -0.65
N ILE A 167 7.25 -0.55 -1.93
CA ILE A 167 8.61 -0.25 -2.42
C ILE A 167 9.20 0.97 -1.71
N ARG A 168 8.41 2.05 -1.53
CA ARG A 168 8.87 3.25 -0.82
C ARG A 168 9.12 2.98 0.65
N ALA A 169 8.28 2.17 1.29
CA ALA A 169 8.48 1.72 2.67
C ALA A 169 9.80 0.96 2.83
N LEU A 170 10.12 0.06 1.89
CA LEU A 170 11.43 -0.63 1.83
C LEU A 170 12.59 0.35 1.62
N ALA A 171 12.47 1.25 0.66
CA ALA A 171 13.58 2.09 0.21
C ALA A 171 13.94 3.19 1.22
N THR A 172 12.94 3.73 1.93
CA THR A 172 13.13 4.84 2.88
C THR A 172 13.12 4.41 4.33
N GLN A 173 12.77 3.15 4.62
CA GLN A 173 12.50 2.67 5.99
C GLN A 173 11.47 3.55 6.74
N THR A 174 10.67 4.30 5.99
CA THR A 174 9.60 5.19 6.47
C THR A 174 8.38 5.02 5.58
N GLY A 175 7.18 5.29 6.06
CA GLY A 175 5.95 5.19 5.25
C GLY A 175 4.74 4.71 6.05
N VAL A 176 3.60 4.56 5.37
CA VAL A 176 2.30 4.24 6.01
C VAL A 176 2.37 2.91 6.75
N LEU A 177 2.86 1.87 6.07
CA LEU A 177 2.94 0.52 6.61
C LEU A 177 3.91 0.43 7.79
N ILE A 178 5.05 1.11 7.70
CA ILE A 178 6.03 1.18 8.79
C ILE A 178 5.45 1.95 9.98
N ARG A 179 4.77 3.08 9.75
CA ARG A 179 4.08 3.84 10.81
C ARG A 179 3.01 3.01 11.50
N ILE A 180 2.21 2.26 10.75
CA ILE A 180 1.17 1.37 11.31
C ILE A 180 1.82 0.32 12.23
N VAL A 181 2.89 -0.33 11.76
CA VAL A 181 3.64 -1.32 12.56
C VAL A 181 4.20 -0.67 13.82
N THR A 182 4.85 0.49 13.71
CA THR A 182 5.42 1.21 14.86
C THR A 182 4.34 1.64 15.87
N ILE A 183 3.16 2.07 15.40
CA ILE A 183 2.03 2.42 16.28
C ILE A 183 1.49 1.19 16.98
N LEU A 184 1.30 0.08 16.26
CA LEU A 184 0.83 -1.19 16.85
C LEU A 184 1.83 -1.74 17.86
N SER A 185 3.12 -1.52 17.63
CA SER A 185 4.19 -2.09 18.44
C SER A 185 4.74 -1.14 19.51
N ARG A 186 4.00 -0.10 19.88
CA ARG A 186 4.37 0.96 20.87
C ARG A 186 4.97 0.48 22.21
N LYS A 187 4.95 -0.82 22.53
CA LYS A 187 5.50 -1.41 23.77
C LYS A 187 6.57 -2.49 23.55
N MET A 188 6.98 -2.78 22.32
CA MET A 188 7.95 -3.85 22.04
C MET A 188 9.06 -3.37 21.11
N VAL A 189 10.30 -3.76 21.39
CA VAL A 189 11.40 -3.65 20.43
C VAL A 189 11.11 -4.63 19.30
N VAL A 190 10.62 -4.10 18.18
CA VAL A 190 10.28 -4.91 17.00
C VAL A 190 11.55 -5.20 16.25
N ASN A 191 11.86 -6.49 16.08
CA ASN A 191 12.79 -6.88 15.03
C ASN A 191 12.14 -6.51 13.69
N MET A 192 12.71 -5.54 12.97
CA MET A 192 12.16 -5.04 11.70
C MET A 192 12.39 -6.01 10.54
N LEU A 193 13.26 -7.02 10.72
CA LEU A 193 13.64 -7.96 9.68
C LEU A 193 12.44 -8.77 9.13
N PRO A 194 11.54 -9.37 9.95
CA PRO A 194 10.33 -10.02 9.44
C PRO A 194 9.34 -9.04 8.80
N VAL A 195 9.30 -7.79 9.27
CA VAL A 195 8.43 -6.74 8.70
C VAL A 195 8.86 -6.40 7.28
N TYR A 196 10.17 -6.24 7.05
CA TYR A 196 10.70 -6.02 5.71
C TYR A 196 10.48 -7.22 4.80
N SER A 197 10.69 -8.45 5.28
CA SER A 197 10.39 -9.67 4.53
C SER A 197 8.90 -9.77 4.15
N LEU A 198 8.00 -9.39 5.04
CA LEU A 198 6.56 -9.35 4.75
C LEU A 198 6.21 -8.29 3.70
N LEU A 199 6.79 -7.09 3.78
CA LEU A 199 6.59 -6.03 2.79
C LEU A 199 7.13 -6.39 1.39
N ILE A 200 8.22 -7.15 1.33
CA ILE A 200 8.77 -7.69 0.08
C ILE A 200 7.82 -8.73 -0.50
N GLY A 201 7.34 -9.65 0.34
CA GLY A 201 6.29 -10.59 0.00
C GLY A 201 5.06 -9.89 -0.57
N MET A 202 4.59 -8.83 0.09
CA MET A 202 3.44 -8.04 -0.36
C MET A 202 3.70 -7.37 -1.71
N SER A 203 4.91 -6.82 -1.93
CA SER A 203 5.26 -6.19 -3.21
C SER A 203 5.22 -7.20 -4.37
N ILE A 204 5.77 -8.39 -4.16
CA ILE A 204 5.74 -9.50 -5.13
C ILE A 204 4.29 -9.95 -5.34
N GLY A 205 3.55 -10.18 -4.25
CA GLY A 205 2.15 -10.63 -4.30
C GLY A 205 1.24 -9.65 -5.02
N PHE A 206 1.38 -8.34 -4.80
CA PHE A 206 0.63 -7.33 -5.53
C PHE A 206 1.00 -7.29 -7.02
N THR A 207 2.29 -7.45 -7.36
CA THR A 207 2.73 -7.51 -8.75
C THR A 207 2.12 -8.72 -9.46
N VAL A 208 2.18 -9.90 -8.83
CA VAL A 208 1.53 -11.13 -9.33
C VAL A 208 0.03 -10.93 -9.44
N SER A 209 -0.60 -10.26 -8.48
CA SER A 209 -2.05 -9.99 -8.50
C SER A 209 -2.47 -9.15 -9.70
N VAL A 210 -1.71 -8.10 -10.05
CA VAL A 210 -1.99 -7.27 -11.23
C VAL A 210 -1.81 -8.06 -12.52
N SER A 211 -0.76 -8.87 -12.62
CA SER A 211 -0.57 -9.77 -13.77
C SER A 211 -1.69 -10.80 -13.87
N LEU A 212 -2.15 -11.33 -12.74
CA LEU A 212 -3.24 -12.30 -12.69
C LEU A 212 -4.58 -11.66 -13.07
N ALA A 213 -4.82 -10.41 -12.65
CA ALA A 213 -5.99 -9.61 -13.04
C ALA A 213 -6.12 -9.43 -14.56
N ALA A 214 -4.98 -9.34 -15.25
CA ALA A 214 -4.94 -9.21 -16.71
C ALA A 214 -5.35 -10.49 -17.44
N ILE A 215 -5.24 -11.65 -16.78
CA ILE A 215 -5.51 -12.97 -17.37
C ILE A 215 -6.86 -13.52 -16.88
N PHE A 216 -7.20 -13.29 -15.60
CA PHE A 216 -8.37 -13.85 -14.94
C PHE A 216 -9.14 -12.73 -14.21
N SER A 217 -10.30 -12.35 -14.74
CA SER A 217 -11.22 -11.38 -14.13
C SER A 217 -12.13 -12.00 -13.07
N SER A 218 -11.58 -12.75 -12.12
CA SER A 218 -12.37 -13.30 -11.01
C SER A 218 -11.72 -13.06 -9.65
N ALA A 219 -12.42 -12.36 -8.77
CA ALA A 219 -11.99 -12.15 -7.38
C ALA A 219 -11.89 -13.47 -6.59
N LEU A 220 -12.72 -14.46 -6.92
CA LEU A 220 -12.81 -15.75 -6.21
C LEU A 220 -11.49 -16.54 -6.30
N LEU A 221 -10.85 -16.56 -7.48
CA LEU A 221 -9.52 -17.16 -7.65
C LEU A 221 -8.46 -16.44 -6.79
N GLY A 222 -8.54 -15.12 -6.69
CA GLY A 222 -7.67 -14.33 -5.82
C GLY A 222 -7.83 -14.71 -4.35
N TYR A 223 -9.06 -14.89 -3.87
CA TYR A 223 -9.33 -15.33 -2.51
C TYR A 223 -8.81 -16.75 -2.23
N LEU A 224 -9.07 -17.71 -3.12
CA LEU A 224 -8.63 -19.10 -2.96
C LEU A 224 -7.10 -19.22 -2.96
N LEU A 225 -6.44 -18.59 -3.93
CA LEU A 225 -4.97 -18.60 -4.03
C LEU A 225 -4.35 -17.86 -2.85
N GLY A 226 -4.89 -16.68 -2.50
CA GLY A 226 -4.42 -15.89 -1.37
C GLY A 226 -4.50 -16.68 -0.06
N PHE A 227 -5.65 -17.30 0.24
CA PHE A 227 -5.84 -18.08 1.45
C PHE A 227 -4.90 -19.29 1.53
N SER A 228 -4.75 -20.01 0.41
CA SER A 228 -3.84 -21.16 0.32
C SER A 228 -2.39 -20.76 0.59
N ILE A 229 -1.94 -19.65 -0.01
CA ILE A 229 -0.58 -19.14 0.16
C ILE A 229 -0.35 -18.62 1.58
N VAL A 230 -1.33 -17.96 2.19
CA VAL A 230 -1.24 -17.52 3.61
C VAL A 230 -1.08 -18.72 4.52
N LEU A 231 -1.86 -19.79 4.33
CA LEU A 231 -1.73 -21.01 5.13
C LEU A 231 -0.35 -21.64 5.00
N ILE A 232 0.18 -21.74 3.78
CA ILE A 232 1.53 -22.28 3.53
C ILE A 232 2.58 -21.41 4.21
N GLY A 233 2.50 -20.08 4.07
CA GLY A 233 3.44 -19.15 4.71
C GLY A 233 3.39 -19.24 6.24
N TRP A 234 2.19 -19.35 6.81
CA TRP A 234 2.00 -19.49 8.26
C TRP A 234 2.55 -20.81 8.80
N LEU A 235 2.28 -21.93 8.12
CA LEU A 235 2.84 -23.23 8.46
C LEU A 235 4.38 -23.23 8.37
N ALA A 236 4.94 -22.62 7.32
CA ALA A 236 6.39 -22.49 7.17
C ALA A 236 7.03 -21.73 8.34
N ILE A 237 6.40 -20.65 8.82
CA ILE A 237 6.89 -19.90 9.99
C ILE A 237 6.88 -20.78 11.24
N ILE A 238 5.81 -21.54 11.47
CA ILE A 238 5.69 -22.42 12.64
C ILE A 238 6.76 -23.52 12.60
N ILE A 239 6.94 -24.17 11.46
CA ILE A 239 7.92 -25.25 11.28
C ILE A 239 9.34 -24.73 11.51
N THR A 240 9.68 -23.56 10.96
CA THR A 240 11.03 -23.01 11.09
C THR A 240 11.30 -22.53 12.51
N LYS A 241 10.33 -21.91 13.20
CA LYS A 241 10.48 -21.56 14.62
C LYS A 241 10.73 -22.79 15.50
N ARG A 242 10.07 -23.92 15.21
CA ARG A 242 10.27 -25.18 15.93
C ARG A 242 11.68 -25.76 15.77
N LYS A 243 12.32 -25.51 14.63
CA LYS A 243 13.65 -26.05 14.29
C LYS A 243 14.81 -25.29 14.95
N TYR A 244 14.60 -24.03 15.35
CA TYR A 244 15.61 -23.19 16.02
C TYR A 244 15.51 -23.17 17.56
N CYS A 245 14.43 -23.71 18.14
CA CYS A 245 14.25 -23.85 19.60
C CYS A 245 14.52 -25.27 20.12
N ARG A 246 15.05 -26.18 19.29
CA ARG A 246 15.62 -27.46 19.70
C ARG A 246 17.14 -27.37 19.60
#